data_AF-A0A1F3P1Z8-F1
#
_entry.id   AF-A0A1F3P1Z8-F1
#
_cell.length_a   1.000
_cell.length_b   1.000
_cell.length_c   1.000
_cell.angle_alpha   90.00
_cell.angle_beta   90.00
_cell.angle_gamma   90.00
#
_symmetry.space_group_name_H-M   'P 1'
#
loop_
_entity.id
_entity.type
_entity.pdbx_description
1 polymer ?
#
loop_
_entity_poly.entity_id
_entity_poly.type
_entity_poly.pdbx_seq_one_letter_code
_entity_poly.pdbx_strand_id
1 'polypeptide(L)'
;MNFKTSGWFEKYINFRTENPFPDELPGSGIKLFQKSSSTDSDFEQTLYNFLQPTGILYGYPVVLPFTDTAYPGLKYMDSGDKMVLIFLESLFAPMYAVERRVNREKSPGEIINDLVPLITSYFYSLYGNEAEKNEEPTNSTSLLETYKNFENILTSYLLHNPAGIHLSAGKGAFMFLDLYLFFHDYFHGKAIPVKEKRISTILTKKQRMVTSLLRLMILASHASQSLEKEEFRLFDYFLTASGLPADLITNFKEEFKKGVAISSIKTDEYSWLSRRFFLEISLLFVFSDKNISHKENDFLAIIIQKLQLEPEEKQQSFLALNTFLTLHETQLPHSGKMGYVVSQVKEMTSKILLKNKDRVNTEIRESRELYGLLMKSRNEKLSDEEKHKVKEQLLDILKSIPTLVALVLPGAFITLPLLLKLLPKEMFPSAFRD
;
A
#
# COMPACT_ATOMS: atom_id res chain seq x y z
N MET A 1 11.87 -2.72 -20.24
CA MET A 1 11.06 -1.51 -20.02
C MET A 1 11.98 -0.47 -19.40
N ASN A 2 12.01 0.74 -19.93
CA ASN A 2 12.85 1.85 -19.46
C ASN A 2 11.98 3.10 -19.40
N PHE A 3 11.68 3.60 -18.21
CA PHE A 3 10.74 4.71 -18.00
C PHE A 3 11.34 6.09 -18.31
N LYS A 4 12.62 6.13 -18.69
CA LYS A 4 13.34 7.36 -19.06
C LYS A 4 13.38 7.60 -20.57
N THR A 5 12.84 6.67 -21.37
CA THR A 5 12.79 6.77 -22.83
C THR A 5 11.36 6.86 -23.30
N SER A 6 11.10 7.61 -24.36
CA SER A 6 9.75 7.75 -24.90
C SER A 6 9.14 6.41 -25.37
N GLY A 7 7.81 6.34 -25.31
CA GLY A 7 7.02 5.17 -25.67
C GLY A 7 7.14 4.03 -24.65
N TRP A 8 7.49 4.33 -23.39
CA TRP A 8 7.53 3.34 -22.33
C TRP A 8 6.14 2.87 -21.94
N PHE A 9 5.13 3.75 -22.01
CA PHE A 9 3.77 3.39 -21.60
C PHE A 9 3.11 2.45 -22.62
N GLU A 10 3.29 2.69 -23.91
CA GLU A 10 2.88 1.75 -24.97
C GLU A 10 3.54 0.38 -24.78
N LYS A 11 4.84 0.33 -24.49
CA LYS A 11 5.56 -0.93 -24.19
C LYS A 11 5.00 -1.62 -22.93
N TYR A 12 4.57 -0.85 -21.93
CA TYR A 12 3.92 -1.38 -20.74
C TYR A 12 2.56 -2.01 -21.06
N ILE A 13 1.71 -1.32 -21.83
CA ILE A 13 0.40 -1.83 -22.25
C ILE A 13 0.52 -3.06 -23.14
N ASN A 14 1.47 -3.08 -24.08
CA ASN A 14 1.74 -4.25 -24.92
C ASN A 14 2.19 -5.44 -24.05
N PHE A 15 3.11 -5.21 -23.11
CA PHE A 15 3.53 -6.23 -22.16
C PHE A 15 2.34 -6.79 -21.35
N ARG A 16 1.46 -5.93 -20.84
CA ARG A 16 0.29 -6.37 -20.05
C ARG A 16 -0.80 -7.02 -20.90
N THR A 17 -0.94 -6.63 -22.16
CA THR A 17 -1.83 -7.31 -23.12
C THR A 17 -1.38 -8.76 -23.36
N GLU A 18 -0.07 -8.99 -23.48
CA GLU A 18 0.52 -10.33 -23.63
C GLU A 18 0.61 -11.11 -22.30
N ASN A 19 0.73 -10.39 -21.18
CA ASN A 19 0.88 -10.95 -19.83
C ASN A 19 -0.18 -10.34 -18.90
N PRO A 20 -1.47 -10.72 -19.08
CA PRO A 20 -2.57 -10.10 -18.37
C PRO A 20 -2.48 -10.29 -16.86
N PHE A 21 -3.08 -9.37 -16.13
CA PHE A 21 -3.22 -9.49 -14.69
C PHE A 21 -4.05 -10.73 -14.33
N PRO A 22 -3.85 -11.30 -13.13
CA PRO A 22 -4.75 -12.34 -12.64
C PRO A 22 -6.15 -11.79 -12.39
N ASP A 23 -7.16 -12.66 -12.52
CA ASP A 23 -8.57 -12.33 -12.30
C ASP A 23 -8.89 -11.98 -10.82
N GLU A 24 -7.97 -12.33 -9.91
CA GLU A 24 -8.05 -12.02 -8.48
C GLU A 24 -6.80 -11.30 -8.00
N LEU A 25 -6.99 -10.33 -7.10
CA LEU A 25 -5.88 -9.59 -6.52
C LEU A 25 -5.12 -10.44 -5.49
N PRO A 26 -3.77 -10.39 -5.46
CA PRO A 26 -2.96 -10.98 -4.42
C PRO A 26 -3.39 -10.47 -3.04
N GLY A 27 -3.44 -11.37 -2.05
CA GLY A 27 -3.81 -10.99 -0.68
C GLY A 27 -5.32 -10.80 -0.43
N SER A 28 -6.18 -11.12 -1.40
CA SER A 28 -7.63 -11.17 -1.22
C SER A 28 -8.09 -12.41 -0.44
N GLY A 29 -7.51 -12.73 0.72
CA GLY A 29 -7.94 -13.88 1.56
C GLY A 29 -9.41 -13.87 2.01
N ILE A 30 -10.17 -12.85 1.61
CA ILE A 30 -11.61 -12.83 1.52
C ILE A 30 -11.95 -13.10 0.06
N LYS A 31 -12.56 -14.26 -0.23
CA LYS A 31 -13.11 -14.56 -1.57
C LYS A 31 -13.83 -13.32 -2.09
N LEU A 32 -13.24 -12.66 -3.07
CA LEU A 32 -13.80 -11.50 -3.72
C LEU A 32 -15.22 -11.88 -4.18
N PHE A 33 -16.23 -11.29 -3.54
CA PHE A 33 -17.65 -11.40 -3.85
C PHE A 33 -18.22 -12.82 -3.80
N GLN A 34 -18.42 -13.38 -2.59
CA GLN A 34 -19.42 -14.43 -2.38
C GLN A 34 -20.71 -13.82 -1.81
N LYS A 35 -21.70 -13.61 -2.70
CA LYS A 35 -23.12 -13.33 -2.45
C LYS A 35 -23.49 -12.00 -1.75
N SER A 36 -24.05 -11.10 -2.54
CA SER A 36 -25.13 -10.14 -2.22
C SER A 36 -25.01 -9.15 -1.04
N SER A 37 -23.91 -9.08 -0.29
CA SER A 37 -23.65 -7.95 0.63
C SER A 37 -22.63 -6.99 0.03
N SER A 38 -23.07 -6.19 -0.94
CA SER A 38 -22.34 -5.08 -1.53
C SER A 38 -22.13 -3.96 -0.49
N THR A 39 -20.98 -3.92 0.18
CA THR A 39 -20.63 -2.78 1.03
C THR A 39 -19.28 -2.21 0.63
N ASP A 40 -19.13 -0.89 0.65
CA ASP A 40 -17.88 -0.16 0.37
C ASP A 40 -16.70 -0.71 1.20
N SER A 41 -17.00 -1.26 2.39
CA SER A 41 -16.04 -1.87 3.31
C SER A 41 -15.24 -3.04 2.70
N ASP A 42 -15.88 -3.93 1.94
CA ASP A 42 -15.19 -5.13 1.39
C ASP A 42 -14.19 -4.76 0.30
N PHE A 43 -14.58 -3.77 -0.52
CA PHE A 43 -13.72 -3.24 -1.57
C PHE A 43 -12.51 -2.52 -0.96
N GLU A 44 -12.75 -1.66 0.04
CA GLU A 44 -11.71 -0.93 0.73
C GLU A 44 -10.72 -1.84 1.45
N GLN A 45 -11.20 -2.91 2.09
CA GLN A 45 -10.35 -3.94 2.68
C GLN A 45 -9.49 -4.66 1.63
N THR A 46 -10.07 -4.94 0.46
CA THR A 46 -9.34 -5.57 -0.65
C THR A 46 -8.25 -4.65 -1.19
N LEU A 47 -8.55 -3.36 -1.41
CA LEU A 47 -7.56 -2.38 -1.83
C LEU A 47 -6.44 -2.23 -0.80
N TYR A 48 -6.78 -2.11 0.48
CA TYR A 48 -5.79 -2.05 1.56
C TYR A 48 -4.83 -3.24 1.49
N ASN A 49 -5.41 -4.44 1.44
CA ASN A 49 -4.69 -5.70 1.39
C ASN A 49 -3.74 -5.78 0.18
N PHE A 50 -4.16 -5.23 -0.96
CA PHE A 50 -3.35 -5.21 -2.18
C PHE A 50 -2.26 -4.13 -2.16
N LEU A 51 -2.56 -2.92 -1.66
CA LEU A 51 -1.69 -1.76 -1.75
C LEU A 51 -0.68 -1.66 -0.61
N GLN A 52 -1.05 -2.01 0.62
CA GLN A 52 -0.17 -1.98 1.79
C GLN A 52 1.17 -2.73 1.56
N PRO A 53 1.18 -3.97 1.01
CA PRO A 53 2.40 -4.69 0.65
C PRO A 53 3.44 -3.90 -0.12
N THR A 54 2.97 -3.07 -1.04
CA THR A 54 3.79 -2.41 -2.04
C THR A 54 4.66 -1.31 -1.43
N GLY A 55 4.24 -0.80 -0.26
CA GLY A 55 4.80 0.36 0.40
C GLY A 55 4.25 1.69 -0.10
N ILE A 56 3.34 1.70 -1.09
CA ILE A 56 2.65 2.92 -1.55
C ILE A 56 1.96 3.64 -0.39
N LEU A 57 1.36 2.89 0.54
CA LEU A 57 0.67 3.41 1.72
C LEU A 57 1.60 4.21 2.66
N TYR A 58 2.92 3.99 2.57
CA TYR A 58 3.91 4.64 3.44
C TYR A 58 4.76 5.69 2.72
N GLY A 59 4.48 5.93 1.43
CA GLY A 59 5.29 6.79 0.59
C GLY A 59 6.56 6.12 0.03
N TYR A 60 6.73 4.81 0.25
CA TYR A 60 7.92 4.05 -0.13
C TYR A 60 7.56 2.84 -1.00
N PRO A 61 7.13 3.04 -2.27
CA PRO A 61 6.84 1.94 -3.18
C PRO A 61 8.13 1.17 -3.51
N VAL A 62 8.31 0.00 -2.90
CA VAL A 62 9.52 -0.83 -3.05
C VAL A 62 9.23 -2.28 -3.45
N VAL A 63 7.98 -2.74 -3.30
CA VAL A 63 7.57 -4.12 -3.63
C VAL A 63 6.60 -4.12 -4.80
N LEU A 64 6.91 -4.93 -5.81
CA LEU A 64 5.98 -5.22 -6.91
C LEU A 64 4.87 -6.17 -6.43
N PRO A 65 3.60 -5.88 -6.73
CA PRO A 65 2.49 -6.70 -6.24
C PRO A 65 2.46 -8.12 -6.85
N PHE A 66 3.08 -8.33 -8.02
CA PHE A 66 3.15 -9.64 -8.68
C PHE A 66 4.61 -10.08 -8.84
N THR A 67 5.13 -10.81 -7.85
CA THR A 67 6.56 -11.22 -7.80
C THR A 67 6.92 -12.28 -8.83
N ASP A 68 5.96 -13.11 -9.24
CA ASP A 68 6.19 -14.20 -10.19
C ASP A 68 6.16 -13.72 -11.66
N THR A 69 5.85 -12.44 -11.87
CA THR A 69 5.83 -11.84 -13.22
C THR A 69 7.25 -11.47 -13.66
N ALA A 70 7.65 -11.97 -14.84
CA ALA A 70 8.95 -11.68 -15.45
C ALA A 70 8.96 -10.32 -16.16
N TYR A 71 9.03 -9.23 -15.39
CA TYR A 71 9.01 -7.88 -15.97
C TYR A 71 10.25 -7.59 -16.86
N PRO A 72 10.05 -7.08 -18.09
CA PRO A 72 11.14 -6.81 -19.01
C PRO A 72 12.14 -5.79 -18.44
N GLY A 73 13.39 -6.21 -18.24
CA GLY A 73 14.47 -5.34 -17.78
C GLY A 73 14.47 -4.99 -16.29
N LEU A 74 13.68 -5.69 -15.47
CA LEU A 74 13.56 -5.44 -14.02
C LEU A 74 14.89 -5.32 -13.28
N LYS A 75 15.87 -6.16 -13.65
CA LYS A 75 17.21 -6.18 -13.04
C LYS A 75 18.03 -4.90 -13.28
N TYR A 76 17.62 -4.08 -14.27
CA TYR A 76 18.28 -2.82 -14.63
C TYR A 76 17.50 -1.58 -14.14
N MET A 77 16.33 -1.76 -13.52
CA MET A 77 15.51 -0.67 -13.03
C MET A 77 16.08 -0.10 -11.73
N ASP A 78 16.20 1.23 -11.68
CA ASP A 78 16.48 1.93 -10.42
C ASP A 78 15.22 2.05 -9.54
N SER A 79 15.34 2.73 -8.40
CA SER A 79 14.21 2.93 -7.49
C SER A 79 13.08 3.77 -8.09
N GLY A 80 13.40 4.74 -8.95
CA GLY A 80 12.41 5.57 -9.63
C GLY A 80 11.65 4.78 -10.70
N ASP A 81 12.36 3.96 -11.47
CA ASP A 81 11.76 3.05 -12.45
C ASP A 81 10.80 2.05 -11.77
N LYS A 82 11.24 1.43 -10.67
CA LYS A 82 10.42 0.48 -9.89
C LYS A 82 9.18 1.15 -9.32
N MET A 83 9.32 2.37 -8.82
CA MET A 83 8.20 3.15 -8.29
C MET A 83 7.12 3.41 -9.35
N VAL A 84 7.51 3.81 -10.57
CA VAL A 84 6.55 3.99 -11.68
C VAL A 84 5.86 2.67 -12.00
N LEU A 85 6.62 1.58 -12.09
CA LEU A 85 6.04 0.26 -12.33
C LEU A 85 5.06 -0.14 -11.22
N ILE A 86 5.44 -0.01 -9.95
CA ILE A 86 4.58 -0.31 -8.79
C ILE A 86 3.30 0.52 -8.83
N PHE A 87 3.38 1.81 -9.19
CA PHE A 87 2.21 2.66 -9.35
C PHE A 87 1.27 2.17 -10.46
N LEU A 88 1.80 1.84 -11.65
CA LEU A 88 1.00 1.32 -12.77
C LEU A 88 0.33 -0.01 -12.41
N GLU A 89 1.09 -0.92 -11.83
CA GLU A 89 0.59 -2.21 -11.36
C GLU A 89 -0.53 -2.04 -10.32
N SER A 90 -0.35 -1.08 -9.42
CA SER A 90 -1.31 -0.76 -8.36
C SER A 90 -2.56 -0.06 -8.88
N LEU A 91 -2.47 0.63 -10.02
CA LEU A 91 -3.55 1.34 -10.68
C LEU A 91 -4.39 0.39 -11.56
N PHE A 92 -3.74 -0.39 -12.41
CA PHE A 92 -4.42 -1.22 -13.41
C PHE A 92 -4.99 -2.51 -12.83
N ALA A 93 -4.29 -3.19 -11.91
CA ALA A 93 -4.72 -4.51 -11.47
C ALA A 93 -6.10 -4.53 -10.79
N PRO A 94 -6.45 -3.59 -9.87
CA PRO A 94 -7.77 -3.59 -9.26
C PRO A 94 -8.89 -3.33 -10.25
N MET A 95 -8.65 -2.45 -11.24
CA MET A 95 -9.62 -2.20 -12.31
C MET A 95 -9.80 -3.42 -13.19
N TYR A 96 -8.69 -4.04 -13.59
CA TYR A 96 -8.72 -5.25 -14.42
C TYR A 96 -9.52 -6.36 -13.72
N ALA A 97 -9.26 -6.63 -12.44
CA ALA A 97 -9.96 -7.68 -11.69
C ALA A 97 -11.48 -7.45 -11.62
N VAL A 98 -11.92 -6.18 -11.59
CA VAL A 98 -13.33 -5.80 -11.57
C VAL A 98 -13.94 -5.92 -12.96
N GLU A 99 -13.32 -5.31 -13.96
CA GLU A 99 -13.79 -5.36 -15.35
C GLU A 99 -13.84 -6.79 -15.89
N ARG A 100 -12.88 -7.64 -15.50
CA ARG A 100 -12.84 -9.05 -15.88
C ARG A 100 -14.01 -9.86 -15.34
N ARG A 101 -14.55 -9.48 -14.17
CA ARG A 101 -15.72 -10.14 -13.58
C ARG A 101 -17.02 -9.75 -14.28
N VAL A 102 -17.10 -8.49 -14.71
CA VAL A 102 -18.29 -7.89 -15.36
C VAL A 102 -18.33 -8.26 -16.85
N ASN A 103 -17.22 -8.10 -17.56
CA ASN A 103 -17.10 -8.31 -19.00
C ASN A 103 -16.34 -9.60 -19.30
N ARG A 104 -16.93 -10.74 -18.95
CA ARG A 104 -16.29 -12.06 -19.08
C ARG A 104 -16.03 -12.47 -20.53
N GLU A 105 -16.83 -11.94 -21.44
CA GLU A 105 -16.78 -12.15 -22.88
C GLU A 105 -15.61 -11.44 -23.57
N LYS A 106 -15.11 -10.34 -23.00
CA LYS A 106 -13.94 -9.64 -23.54
C LYS A 106 -12.67 -10.42 -23.27
N SER A 107 -11.75 -10.40 -24.23
CA SER A 107 -10.40 -10.90 -24.04
C SER A 107 -9.64 -10.04 -23.01
N PRO A 108 -8.65 -10.60 -22.31
CA PRO A 108 -7.81 -9.83 -21.37
C PRO A 108 -7.19 -8.56 -21.97
N GLY A 109 -6.75 -8.64 -23.23
CA GLY A 109 -6.19 -7.51 -23.96
C GLY A 109 -7.20 -6.40 -24.27
N GLU A 110 -8.44 -6.76 -24.62
CA GLU A 110 -9.52 -5.78 -24.82
C GLU A 110 -9.83 -5.04 -23.52
N ILE A 111 -9.90 -5.75 -22.38
CA ILE A 111 -10.11 -5.12 -21.07
C ILE A 111 -9.00 -4.11 -20.75
N ILE A 112 -7.73 -4.49 -20.94
CA ILE A 112 -6.61 -3.58 -20.68
C ILE A 112 -6.69 -2.35 -21.58
N ASN A 113 -6.99 -2.52 -22.87
CA ASN A 113 -7.13 -1.42 -23.80
C ASN A 113 -8.31 -0.51 -23.47
N ASP A 114 -9.43 -1.04 -23.00
CA ASP A 114 -10.59 -0.25 -22.56
C ASP A 114 -10.28 0.59 -21.31
N LEU A 115 -9.40 0.11 -20.43
CA LEU A 115 -8.98 0.82 -19.23
C LEU A 115 -8.07 2.02 -19.54
N VAL A 116 -7.28 1.97 -20.63
CA VAL A 116 -6.29 3.03 -20.91
C VAL A 116 -6.93 4.41 -21.14
N PRO A 117 -7.95 4.58 -22.01
CA PRO A 117 -8.60 5.88 -22.17
C PRO A 117 -9.23 6.39 -20.88
N LEU A 118 -9.83 5.51 -20.08
CA LEU A 118 -10.48 5.85 -18.82
C LEU A 118 -9.49 6.41 -17.80
N ILE A 119 -8.40 5.68 -17.56
CA ILE A 119 -7.31 6.09 -16.67
C ILE A 119 -6.67 7.38 -17.19
N THR A 120 -6.35 7.43 -18.49
CA THR A 120 -5.70 8.59 -19.11
C THR A 120 -6.55 9.84 -18.95
N SER A 121 -7.85 9.74 -19.25
CA SER A 121 -8.79 10.84 -19.14
C SER A 121 -8.91 11.37 -17.70
N TYR A 122 -8.93 10.48 -16.70
CA TYR A 122 -8.98 10.89 -15.30
C TYR A 122 -7.72 11.66 -14.88
N PHE A 123 -6.54 11.10 -15.12
CA PHE A 123 -5.27 11.74 -14.73
C PHE A 123 -4.99 13.00 -15.57
N TYR A 124 -5.39 13.03 -16.84
CA TYR A 124 -5.29 14.23 -17.67
C TYR A 124 -6.18 15.36 -17.14
N SER A 125 -7.41 15.04 -16.70
CA SER A 125 -8.30 16.03 -16.09
C SER A 125 -7.64 16.70 -14.87
N LEU A 126 -6.99 15.92 -14.02
CA LEU A 126 -6.36 16.41 -12.78
C LEU A 126 -4.99 17.06 -12.98
N TYR A 127 -4.15 16.51 -13.85
CA TYR A 127 -2.71 16.81 -13.95
C TYR A 127 -2.24 17.22 -15.34
N GLY A 128 -3.09 17.16 -16.35
CA GLY A 128 -2.79 17.67 -17.69
C GLY A 128 -2.50 19.17 -17.67
N ASN A 129 -1.66 19.62 -18.61
CA ASN A 129 -1.27 21.02 -18.71
C ASN A 129 -2.46 21.89 -19.17
N GLU A 130 -2.65 23.07 -18.59
CA GLU A 130 -3.76 23.97 -18.98
C GLU A 130 -3.67 24.44 -20.43
N ALA A 131 -2.46 24.52 -21.00
CA ALA A 131 -2.27 24.83 -22.42
C ALA A 131 -2.84 23.74 -23.35
N GLU A 132 -2.85 22.48 -22.91
CA GLU A 132 -3.41 21.35 -23.67
C GLU A 132 -4.91 21.17 -23.41
N LYS A 133 -5.42 21.56 -22.22
CA LYS A 133 -6.86 21.47 -21.86
C LYS A 133 -7.77 22.39 -22.69
N ASN A 134 -7.21 23.39 -23.36
CA ASN A 134 -7.93 24.33 -24.23
C ASN A 134 -8.08 23.82 -25.68
N GLU A 135 -7.44 22.71 -26.04
CA GLU A 135 -7.74 22.02 -27.28
C GLU A 135 -8.95 21.12 -27.03
N GLU A 136 -10.10 21.46 -27.64
CA GLU A 136 -11.24 20.53 -27.64
C GLU A 136 -10.75 19.16 -28.13
N PRO A 137 -11.01 18.07 -27.39
CA PRO A 137 -10.64 16.75 -27.86
C PRO A 137 -11.40 16.50 -29.16
N THR A 138 -10.70 16.60 -30.29
CA THR A 138 -11.24 16.13 -31.56
C THR A 138 -11.63 14.67 -31.37
N ASN A 139 -12.80 14.28 -31.87
CA ASN A 139 -13.47 12.98 -31.63
C ASN A 139 -12.69 11.73 -32.13
N SER A 140 -11.39 11.82 -32.32
CA SER A 140 -10.51 10.72 -32.71
C SER A 140 -9.09 10.91 -32.16
N THR A 141 -8.91 11.20 -30.88
CA THR A 141 -7.59 11.05 -30.24
C THR A 141 -7.14 9.61 -30.45
N SER A 142 -6.05 9.42 -31.19
CA SER A 142 -5.57 8.08 -31.50
C SER A 142 -5.13 7.35 -30.22
N LEU A 143 -5.15 6.02 -30.23
CA LEU A 143 -4.65 5.23 -29.08
C LEU A 143 -3.17 5.57 -28.78
N LEU A 144 -2.37 5.81 -29.81
CA LEU A 144 -0.98 6.25 -29.68
C LEU A 144 -0.85 7.61 -28.99
N GLU A 145 -1.73 8.54 -29.29
CA GLU A 145 -1.77 9.86 -28.66
C GLU A 145 -2.25 9.76 -27.20
N THR A 146 -3.22 8.90 -26.92
CA THR A 146 -3.62 8.56 -25.56
C THR A 146 -2.43 8.03 -24.75
N TYR A 147 -1.62 7.14 -25.34
CA TYR A 147 -0.43 6.63 -24.69
C TYR A 147 0.59 7.73 -24.39
N LYS A 148 0.87 8.60 -25.37
CA LYS A 148 1.79 9.74 -25.20
C LYS A 148 1.31 10.71 -24.13
N ASN A 149 0.01 11.01 -24.08
CA ASN A 149 -0.56 11.94 -23.11
C ASN A 149 -0.40 11.38 -21.69
N PHE A 150 -0.76 10.12 -21.48
CA PHE A 150 -0.58 9.50 -20.16
C PHE A 150 0.88 9.39 -19.75
N GLU A 151 1.75 9.03 -20.70
CA GLU A 151 3.20 8.99 -20.50
C GLU A 151 3.74 10.36 -20.07
N ASN A 152 3.33 11.44 -20.74
CA ASN A 152 3.74 12.80 -20.40
C ASN A 152 3.24 13.23 -19.03
N ILE A 153 1.99 12.90 -18.67
CA ILE A 153 1.42 13.19 -17.35
C ILE A 153 2.22 12.45 -16.26
N LEU A 154 2.38 11.13 -16.39
CA LEU A 154 3.08 10.35 -15.37
C LEU A 154 4.56 10.68 -15.31
N THR A 155 5.19 10.96 -16.44
CA THR A 155 6.58 11.43 -16.44
C THR A 155 6.66 12.79 -15.75
N SER A 156 5.74 13.72 -16.00
CA SER A 156 5.70 15.02 -15.33
C SER A 156 5.38 14.94 -13.84
N TYR A 157 4.51 14.01 -13.46
CA TYR A 157 4.01 13.83 -12.10
C TYR A 157 4.97 13.01 -11.22
N LEU A 158 5.54 11.93 -11.76
CA LEU A 158 6.37 10.97 -11.03
C LEU A 158 7.87 11.16 -11.27
N LEU A 159 8.26 11.63 -12.46
CA LEU A 159 9.66 11.64 -12.90
C LEU A 159 10.27 13.06 -12.96
N HIS A 160 9.53 14.05 -13.46
CA HIS A 160 9.94 15.45 -13.56
C HIS A 160 9.41 16.29 -12.40
N ASN A 161 10.11 17.40 -12.16
CA ASN A 161 9.84 18.34 -11.08
C ASN A 161 9.35 19.63 -11.75
N PRO A 162 8.05 19.98 -11.69
CA PRO A 162 7.60 21.24 -12.25
C PRO A 162 8.10 22.38 -11.35
N ALA A 163 8.81 23.35 -11.94
CA ALA A 163 9.07 24.67 -11.38
C ALA A 163 9.92 24.77 -10.09
N GLY A 164 11.23 24.48 -10.19
CA GLY A 164 12.24 25.17 -9.36
C GLY A 164 12.27 24.87 -7.85
N ILE A 165 11.43 23.96 -7.34
CA ILE A 165 11.56 23.42 -5.98
C ILE A 165 12.46 22.19 -6.07
N HIS A 166 13.75 22.38 -5.81
CA HIS A 166 14.69 21.27 -5.59
C HIS A 166 14.15 20.41 -4.44
N LEU A 167 13.58 19.24 -4.73
CA LEU A 167 13.58 18.06 -3.87
C LEU A 167 13.03 16.87 -4.66
N SER A 168 13.94 16.13 -5.27
CA SER A 168 13.74 14.78 -5.82
C SER A 168 13.30 13.74 -4.78
N ALA A 169 13.02 14.16 -3.54
CA ALA A 169 12.91 13.30 -2.38
C ALA A 169 11.47 12.89 -2.02
N GLY A 170 10.40 13.47 -2.59
CA GLY A 170 9.02 13.29 -2.10
C GLY A 170 8.05 12.43 -2.94
N LYS A 171 8.51 11.85 -4.04
CA LYS A 171 7.65 11.40 -5.17
C LYS A 171 6.57 10.36 -4.83
N GLY A 172 6.72 9.63 -3.72
CA GLY A 172 5.84 8.51 -3.34
C GLY A 172 4.82 8.86 -2.28
N ALA A 173 5.05 9.94 -1.52
CA ALA A 173 4.38 10.25 -0.26
C ALA A 173 2.85 10.22 -0.35
N PHE A 174 2.31 10.66 -1.48
CA PHE A 174 0.87 10.80 -1.69
C PHE A 174 0.32 9.97 -2.85
N MET A 175 1.09 9.04 -3.42
CA MET A 175 0.61 8.13 -4.47
C MET A 175 -0.63 7.36 -4.04
N PHE A 176 -0.67 6.95 -2.77
CA PHE A 176 -1.84 6.29 -2.21
C PHE A 176 -3.11 7.15 -2.33
N LEU A 177 -3.02 8.45 -2.04
CA LEU A 177 -4.16 9.35 -2.13
C LEU A 177 -4.69 9.45 -3.56
N ASP A 178 -3.79 9.44 -4.54
CA ASP A 178 -4.17 9.48 -5.95
C ASP A 178 -4.90 8.21 -6.40
N LEU A 179 -4.35 7.04 -6.04
CA LEU A 179 -5.00 5.76 -6.28
C LEU A 179 -6.35 5.68 -5.56
N TYR A 180 -6.40 6.07 -4.29
CA TYR A 180 -7.62 6.06 -3.50
C TYR A 180 -8.71 6.97 -4.10
N LEU A 181 -8.38 8.21 -4.44
CA LEU A 181 -9.35 9.14 -5.03
C LEU A 181 -9.87 8.63 -6.37
N PHE A 182 -8.98 8.09 -7.20
CA PHE A 182 -9.35 7.48 -8.47
C PHE A 182 -10.31 6.30 -8.28
N PHE A 183 -9.95 5.34 -7.42
CA PHE A 183 -10.80 4.18 -7.15
C PHE A 183 -12.13 4.60 -6.54
N HIS A 184 -12.12 5.50 -5.56
CA HIS A 184 -13.35 6.02 -4.96
C HIS A 184 -14.29 6.58 -6.04
N ASP A 185 -13.80 7.42 -6.96
CA ASP A 185 -14.62 7.94 -8.05
C ASP A 185 -15.13 6.85 -8.99
N TYR A 186 -14.26 5.94 -9.41
CA TYR A 186 -14.59 4.85 -10.33
C TYR A 186 -15.64 3.90 -9.74
N PHE A 187 -15.46 3.40 -8.51
CA PHE A 187 -16.36 2.44 -7.87
C PHE A 187 -17.70 3.03 -7.44
N HIS A 188 -17.76 4.34 -7.20
CA HIS A 188 -19.03 5.05 -6.96
C HIS A 188 -19.69 5.56 -8.25
N GLY A 189 -19.28 5.05 -9.42
CA GLY A 189 -19.90 5.32 -10.72
C GLY A 189 -19.84 6.80 -11.11
N LYS A 190 -18.82 7.52 -10.64
CA LYS A 190 -18.66 8.93 -10.99
C LYS A 190 -18.20 9.07 -12.44
N ALA A 191 -18.73 10.07 -13.14
CA ALA A 191 -18.41 10.28 -14.55
C ALA A 191 -16.93 10.59 -14.76
N ILE A 192 -16.34 9.93 -15.76
CA ILE A 192 -14.98 10.13 -16.28
C ILE A 192 -15.12 10.36 -17.80
N PRO A 193 -14.52 11.42 -18.43
CA PRO A 193 -13.64 12.43 -17.84
C PRO A 193 -14.25 13.23 -16.69
N VAL A 194 -13.40 13.72 -15.80
CA VAL A 194 -13.83 14.55 -14.68
C VAL A 194 -14.15 15.95 -15.20
N LYS A 195 -15.42 16.35 -15.14
CA LYS A 195 -15.85 17.71 -15.50
C LYS A 195 -15.17 18.77 -14.62
N GLU A 196 -14.90 19.95 -15.17
CA GLU A 196 -14.17 21.05 -14.52
C GLU A 196 -14.60 21.35 -13.07
N LYS A 197 -15.90 21.49 -12.82
CA LYS A 197 -16.45 21.75 -11.48
C LYS A 197 -16.11 20.65 -10.45
N ARG A 198 -15.91 19.40 -10.90
CA ARG A 198 -15.52 18.27 -10.03
C ARG A 198 -14.01 18.18 -9.84
N ILE A 199 -13.20 18.67 -10.77
CA ILE A 199 -11.73 18.71 -10.63
C ILE A 199 -11.36 19.46 -9.35
N SER A 200 -11.89 20.68 -9.17
CA SER A 200 -11.63 21.48 -7.97
C SER A 200 -12.10 20.79 -6.69
N THR A 201 -13.19 20.02 -6.74
CA THR A 201 -13.70 19.24 -5.60
C THR A 201 -12.72 18.12 -5.21
N ILE A 202 -12.21 17.37 -6.20
CA ILE A 202 -11.25 16.27 -5.97
C ILE A 202 -9.93 16.82 -5.43
N LEU A 203 -9.39 17.89 -6.04
CA LEU A 203 -8.15 18.52 -5.60
C LEU A 203 -8.27 19.12 -4.20
N THR A 204 -9.41 19.75 -3.88
CA THR A 204 -9.70 20.25 -2.53
C THR A 204 -9.76 19.10 -1.52
N LYS A 205 -10.40 17.96 -1.87
CA LYS A 205 -10.43 16.76 -1.02
C LYS A 205 -9.01 16.22 -0.79
N LYS A 206 -8.19 16.10 -1.83
CA LYS A 206 -6.78 15.71 -1.71
C LYS A 206 -6.01 16.63 -0.76
N GLN A 207 -6.11 17.95 -0.95
CA GLN A 207 -5.43 18.93 -0.11
C GLN A 207 -5.86 18.85 1.37
N ARG A 208 -7.15 18.60 1.64
CA ARG A 208 -7.65 18.36 3.00
C ARG A 208 -7.08 17.09 3.63
N MET A 209 -6.98 16.01 2.87
CA MET A 209 -6.37 14.77 3.34
C MET A 209 -4.88 14.96 3.66
N VAL A 210 -4.13 15.63 2.77
CA VAL A 210 -2.72 15.99 2.98
C VAL A 210 -2.55 16.85 4.24
N THR A 211 -3.38 17.88 4.41
CA THR A 211 -3.39 18.75 5.60
C THR A 211 -3.66 17.97 6.89
N SER A 212 -4.61 17.04 6.84
CA SER A 212 -4.97 16.20 8.01
C SER A 212 -3.83 15.26 8.38
N LEU A 213 -3.18 14.66 7.38
CA LEU A 213 -2.02 13.79 7.56
C LEU A 213 -0.83 14.54 8.15
N LEU A 214 -0.49 15.73 7.64
CA LEU A 214 0.61 16.53 8.18
C LEU A 214 0.35 16.93 9.63
N ARG A 215 -0.89 17.27 9.99
CA ARG A 215 -1.26 17.58 11.39
C ARG A 215 -1.22 16.35 12.30
N LEU A 216 -1.60 15.17 11.80
CA LEU A 216 -1.45 13.91 12.52
C LEU A 216 0.03 13.62 12.83
N MET A 217 0.92 13.84 11.86
CA MET A 217 2.36 13.71 12.08
C MET A 217 2.85 14.70 13.15
N ILE A 218 2.43 15.96 13.09
CA ILE A 218 2.77 16.95 14.13
C ILE A 218 2.29 16.48 15.50
N LEU A 219 1.03 16.04 15.63
CA LEU A 219 0.53 15.51 16.90
C LEU A 219 1.34 14.32 17.41
N ALA A 220 1.72 13.41 16.52
CA ALA A 220 2.55 12.25 16.86
C ALA A 220 3.93 12.67 17.39
N SER A 221 4.63 13.63 16.75
CA SER A 221 5.90 14.16 17.31
C SER A 221 5.74 14.85 18.66
N HIS A 222 4.57 15.45 18.94
CA HIS A 222 4.34 16.13 20.22
C HIS A 222 3.88 15.18 21.32
N ALA A 223 3.58 13.92 20.98
CA ALA A 223 3.34 12.86 21.96
C ALA A 223 4.65 12.24 22.49
N SER A 224 5.73 12.29 21.69
CA SER A 224 7.05 11.81 22.09
C SER A 224 7.72 12.77 23.09
N GLN A 225 8.66 12.27 23.91
CA GLN A 225 9.29 13.07 24.97
C GLN A 225 10.37 14.03 24.45
N SER A 226 10.87 13.79 23.24
CA SER A 226 11.86 14.63 22.58
C SER A 226 11.65 14.60 21.08
N LEU A 227 11.58 15.77 20.47
CA LEU A 227 11.43 15.89 19.03
C LEU A 227 12.73 15.44 18.34
N GLU A 228 12.68 14.30 17.65
CA GLU A 228 13.86 13.68 17.06
C GLU A 228 14.16 14.24 15.66
N LYS A 229 15.44 14.20 15.26
CA LYS A 229 15.88 14.64 13.92
C LYS A 229 15.24 13.80 12.81
N GLU A 230 14.97 12.54 13.10
CA GLU A 230 14.34 11.57 12.22
C GLU A 230 12.85 11.89 11.98
N GLU A 231 12.09 12.24 13.03
CA GLU A 231 10.70 12.72 12.92
C GLU A 231 10.63 13.97 12.03
N PHE A 232 11.53 14.95 12.25
CA PHE A 232 11.57 16.14 11.40
C PHE A 232 11.91 15.82 9.94
N ARG A 233 12.83 14.88 9.69
CA ARG A 233 13.17 14.46 8.32
C ARG A 233 12.01 13.78 7.61
N LEU A 234 11.29 12.90 8.31
CA LEU A 234 10.10 12.25 7.77
C LEU A 234 9.00 13.27 7.52
N PHE A 235 8.79 14.21 8.44
CA PHE A 235 7.86 15.32 8.26
C PHE A 235 8.23 16.21 7.07
N ASP A 236 9.48 16.64 6.96
CA ASP A 236 9.95 17.49 5.86
C ASP A 236 9.86 16.76 4.51
N TYR A 237 10.05 15.43 4.48
CA TYR A 237 9.78 14.59 3.30
C TYR A 237 8.31 14.69 2.85
N PHE A 238 7.35 14.47 3.75
CA PHE A 238 5.92 14.56 3.41
C PHE A 238 5.48 16.00 3.12
N LEU A 239 6.00 16.97 3.86
CA LEU A 239 5.67 18.38 3.67
C LEU A 239 6.17 18.88 2.31
N THR A 240 7.39 18.53 1.92
CA THR A 240 7.94 18.86 0.61
C THR A 240 7.15 18.20 -0.52
N ALA A 241 6.77 16.94 -0.34
CA ALA A 241 5.98 16.18 -1.31
C ALA A 241 4.55 16.69 -1.50
N SER A 242 4.06 17.55 -0.60
CA SER A 242 2.65 17.93 -0.53
C SER A 242 2.16 18.78 -1.70
N GLY A 243 3.07 19.45 -2.42
CA GLY A 243 2.74 20.42 -3.45
C GLY A 243 2.01 21.66 -2.92
N LEU A 244 2.06 21.90 -1.60
CA LEU A 244 1.42 23.06 -0.98
C LEU A 244 2.16 24.37 -1.33
N PRO A 245 1.42 25.49 -1.42
CA PRO A 245 1.99 26.84 -1.47
C PRO A 245 3.04 27.12 -0.37
N ALA A 246 4.03 27.97 -0.67
CA ALA A 246 5.17 28.24 0.20
C ALA A 246 4.79 28.86 1.57
N ASP A 247 3.74 29.66 1.60
CA ASP A 247 3.15 30.22 2.83
C ASP A 247 2.59 29.10 3.73
N LEU A 248 1.86 28.14 3.15
CA LEU A 248 1.36 26.97 3.89
C LEU A 248 2.50 26.07 4.37
N ILE A 249 3.53 25.86 3.55
CA ILE A 249 4.73 25.11 3.97
C ILE A 249 5.38 25.78 5.19
N THR A 250 5.51 27.10 5.18
CA THR A 250 6.07 27.86 6.30
C THR A 250 5.22 27.72 7.56
N ASN A 251 3.89 27.82 7.42
CA ASN A 251 2.96 27.62 8.53
C ASN A 251 3.08 26.21 9.13
N PHE A 252 3.18 25.17 8.30
CA PHE A 252 3.37 23.80 8.77
C PHE A 252 4.69 23.59 9.52
N LYS A 253 5.78 24.24 9.08
CA LYS A 253 7.07 24.21 9.82
C LYS A 253 6.98 24.91 11.17
N GLU A 254 6.12 25.91 11.32
CA GLU A 254 5.83 26.52 12.62
C GLU A 254 4.91 25.66 13.49
N GLU A 255 3.82 25.12 12.92
CA GLU A 255 2.91 24.19 13.60
C GLU A 255 3.70 22.98 14.13
N PHE A 256 4.65 22.45 13.36
CA PHE A 256 5.53 21.37 13.78
C PHE A 256 6.35 21.70 15.04
N LYS A 257 6.75 22.97 15.24
CA LYS A 257 7.47 23.39 16.44
C LYS A 257 6.54 23.64 17.63
N LYS A 258 5.35 24.19 17.39
CA LYS A 258 4.40 24.65 18.42
C LYS A 258 3.43 23.55 18.88
N GLY A 259 3.25 22.52 18.06
CA GLY A 259 2.17 21.55 18.20
C GLY A 259 0.87 22.07 17.63
N VAL A 260 -0.10 21.17 17.47
CA VAL A 260 -1.46 21.49 17.02
C VAL A 260 -2.49 20.87 17.96
N ALA A 261 -3.71 21.38 17.95
CA ALA A 261 -4.80 20.77 18.71
C ALA A 261 -5.40 19.59 17.92
N ILE A 262 -5.80 18.52 18.62
CA ILE A 262 -6.47 17.38 17.97
C ILE A 262 -7.76 17.74 17.24
N SER A 263 -8.45 18.79 17.70
CA SER A 263 -9.65 19.33 17.06
C SER A 263 -9.39 19.92 15.66
N SER A 264 -8.13 20.23 15.32
CA SER A 264 -7.75 20.73 14.00
C SER A 264 -7.79 19.68 12.89
N ILE A 265 -7.90 18.40 13.27
CA ILE A 265 -8.00 17.27 12.36
C ILE A 265 -9.48 16.98 12.10
N LYS A 266 -9.87 17.04 10.84
CA LYS A 266 -11.20 16.66 10.38
C LYS A 266 -11.11 15.26 9.81
N THR A 267 -11.87 14.31 10.35
CA THR A 267 -11.79 12.88 9.97
C THR A 267 -13.14 12.28 9.59
N ASP A 268 -14.23 12.98 9.90
CA ASP A 268 -15.60 12.44 9.82
C ASP A 268 -16.03 12.14 8.38
N GLU A 269 -15.52 12.88 7.39
CA GLU A 269 -15.87 12.73 5.97
C GLU A 269 -15.09 11.63 5.23
N TYR A 270 -14.17 10.96 5.91
CA TYR A 270 -13.29 9.96 5.29
C TYR A 270 -13.80 8.54 5.46
N SER A 271 -13.51 7.71 4.47
CA SER A 271 -13.85 6.29 4.49
C SER A 271 -12.94 5.48 5.42
N TRP A 272 -13.27 4.21 5.63
CA TRP A 272 -12.48 3.32 6.46
C TRP A 272 -11.03 3.23 5.99
N LEU A 273 -10.80 3.05 4.69
CA LEU A 273 -9.46 2.96 4.10
C LEU A 273 -8.63 4.23 4.31
N SER A 274 -9.25 5.40 4.16
CA SER A 274 -8.59 6.68 4.41
C SER A 274 -8.20 6.86 5.87
N ARG A 275 -9.08 6.47 6.79
CA ARG A 275 -8.84 6.55 8.23
C ARG A 275 -7.75 5.57 8.66
N ARG A 276 -7.73 4.37 8.08
CA ARG A 276 -6.66 3.38 8.30
C ARG A 276 -5.32 3.85 7.77
N PHE A 277 -5.27 4.48 6.60
CA PHE A 277 -4.07 5.14 6.08
C PHE A 277 -3.53 6.19 7.05
N PHE A 278 -4.40 7.06 7.57
CA PHE A 278 -4.01 8.07 8.57
C PHE A 278 -3.46 7.47 9.86
N LEU A 279 -4.08 6.40 10.35
CA LEU A 279 -3.57 5.65 11.48
C LEU A 279 -2.16 5.14 11.20
N GLU A 280 -1.93 4.50 10.04
CA GLU A 280 -0.63 3.90 9.75
C GLU A 280 0.49 4.90 9.51
N ILE A 281 0.19 6.06 8.91
CA ILE A 281 1.16 7.15 8.85
C ILE A 281 1.45 7.71 10.25
N SER A 282 0.43 7.81 11.12
CA SER A 282 0.63 8.21 12.51
C SER A 282 1.51 7.19 13.26
N LEU A 283 1.29 5.90 13.04
CA LEU A 283 2.12 4.82 13.59
C LEU A 283 3.55 4.95 13.05
N LEU A 284 3.76 5.10 11.74
CA LEU A 284 5.09 5.28 11.15
C LEU A 284 5.85 6.44 11.81
N PHE A 285 5.14 7.49 12.23
CA PHE A 285 5.70 8.65 12.91
C PHE A 285 6.01 8.40 14.38
N VAL A 286 5.10 7.78 15.14
CA VAL A 286 5.34 7.40 16.55
C VAL A 286 6.46 6.37 16.69
N PHE A 287 6.60 5.47 15.70
CA PHE A 287 7.53 4.35 15.75
C PHE A 287 8.91 4.64 15.17
N SER A 288 9.26 5.91 14.94
CA SER A 288 10.63 6.27 14.57
C SER A 288 11.64 6.14 15.72
N ASP A 289 11.19 6.13 16.98
CA ASP A 289 12.04 5.98 18.17
C ASP A 289 12.03 4.52 18.74
N LYS A 290 13.05 4.23 19.55
CA LYS A 290 13.44 2.92 20.09
C LYS A 290 12.57 2.40 21.24
N ASN A 291 11.67 3.19 21.83
CA ASN A 291 10.78 2.73 22.91
C ASN A 291 9.45 3.48 22.88
N ILE A 292 8.32 2.77 22.75
CA ILE A 292 7.00 3.38 22.95
C ILE A 292 6.85 3.72 24.44
N SER A 293 6.81 5.00 24.74
CA SER A 293 6.43 5.51 26.04
C SER A 293 4.94 5.27 26.32
N HIS A 294 4.56 5.29 27.60
CA HIS A 294 3.14 5.25 27.98
C HIS A 294 2.34 6.38 27.32
N LYS A 295 2.96 7.57 27.14
CA LYS A 295 2.34 8.74 26.50
C LYS A 295 2.01 8.51 25.03
N GLU A 296 2.89 7.84 24.29
CA GLU A 296 2.62 7.50 22.88
C GLU A 296 1.50 6.45 22.76
N ASN A 297 1.41 5.52 23.71
CA ASN A 297 0.28 4.59 23.76
C ASN A 297 -1.05 5.29 24.06
N ASP A 298 -1.06 6.25 24.99
CA ASP A 298 -2.21 7.08 25.31
C ASP A 298 -2.62 7.94 24.10
N PHE A 299 -1.64 8.54 23.42
CA PHE A 299 -1.85 9.27 22.17
C PHE A 299 -2.49 8.39 21.09
N LEU A 300 -1.96 7.19 20.85
CA LEU A 300 -2.53 6.27 19.86
C LEU A 300 -3.96 5.85 20.21
N ALA A 301 -4.31 5.70 21.50
CA ALA A 301 -5.68 5.43 21.91
C ALA A 301 -6.63 6.60 21.57
N ILE A 302 -6.18 7.84 21.78
CA ILE A 302 -6.92 9.05 21.41
C ILE A 302 -7.08 9.14 19.88
N ILE A 303 -6.04 8.85 19.10
CA ILE A 303 -6.10 8.86 17.64
C ILE A 303 -7.06 7.82 17.09
N ILE A 304 -7.07 6.60 17.65
CA ILE A 304 -8.02 5.56 17.25
C ILE A 304 -9.47 6.03 17.44
N GLN A 305 -9.78 6.64 18.59
CA GLN A 305 -11.11 7.21 18.82
C GLN A 305 -11.42 8.35 17.84
N LYS A 306 -10.46 9.23 17.57
CA LYS A 306 -10.62 10.36 16.62
C LYS A 306 -10.83 9.88 15.18
N LEU A 307 -10.21 8.77 14.81
CA LEU A 307 -10.39 8.10 13.52
C LEU A 307 -11.60 7.16 13.54
N GLN A 308 -12.31 7.00 14.67
CA GLN A 308 -13.45 6.09 14.81
C GLN A 308 -13.13 4.68 14.27
N LEU A 309 -11.93 4.19 14.61
CA LEU A 309 -11.47 2.84 14.28
C LEU A 309 -11.60 1.95 15.52
N GLU A 310 -11.71 0.64 15.32
CA GLU A 310 -11.77 -0.31 16.41
C GLU A 310 -10.37 -0.55 17.02
N PRO A 311 -10.24 -0.85 18.33
CA PRO A 311 -8.95 -1.11 18.97
C PRO A 311 -8.14 -2.22 18.29
N GLU A 312 -8.80 -3.24 17.75
CA GLU A 312 -8.17 -4.34 17.01
C GLU A 312 -7.45 -3.83 15.76
N GLU A 313 -7.97 -2.80 15.10
CA GLU A 313 -7.38 -2.21 13.89
C GLU A 313 -6.04 -1.55 14.18
N LYS A 314 -5.89 -0.93 15.36
CA LYS A 314 -4.58 -0.46 15.85
C LYS A 314 -3.54 -1.57 15.78
N GLN A 315 -3.90 -2.75 16.30
CA GLN A 315 -3.02 -3.89 16.38
C GLN A 315 -2.67 -4.44 14.99
N GLN A 316 -3.66 -4.49 14.09
CA GLN A 316 -3.46 -4.93 12.71
C GLN A 316 -2.57 -3.98 11.92
N SER A 317 -2.87 -2.68 11.96
CA SER A 317 -2.10 -1.64 11.27
C SER A 317 -0.66 -1.56 11.78
N PHE A 318 -0.47 -1.69 13.09
CA PHE A 318 0.86 -1.77 13.69
C PHE A 318 1.66 -2.96 13.16
N LEU A 319 1.03 -4.14 13.12
CA LEU A 319 1.67 -5.35 12.64
C LEU A 319 2.00 -5.28 11.15
N ALA A 320 1.07 -4.80 10.33
CA ALA A 320 1.24 -4.64 8.89
C ALA A 320 2.41 -3.69 8.58
N LEU A 321 2.39 -2.49 9.18
CA LEU A 321 3.45 -1.50 9.04
C LEU A 321 4.81 -2.08 9.42
N ASN A 322 4.92 -2.63 10.62
CA ASN A 322 6.21 -3.07 11.08
C ASN A 322 6.74 -4.30 10.33
N THR A 323 5.86 -5.16 9.86
CA THR A 323 6.23 -6.28 8.99
C THR A 323 6.84 -5.75 7.69
N PHE A 324 6.19 -4.75 7.07
CA PHE A 324 6.72 -4.09 5.89
C PHE A 324 8.09 -3.44 6.16
N LEU A 325 8.20 -2.63 7.23
CA LEU A 325 9.46 -1.96 7.60
C LEU A 325 10.60 -2.97 7.85
N THR A 326 10.29 -4.09 8.51
CA THR A 326 11.22 -5.17 8.80
C THR A 326 11.73 -5.86 7.54
N LEU A 327 10.84 -6.20 6.62
CA LEU A 327 11.20 -6.95 5.41
C LEU A 327 11.95 -6.10 4.39
N HIS A 328 11.68 -4.79 4.38
CA HIS A 328 12.19 -3.87 3.39
C HIS A 328 13.20 -2.86 3.95
N GLU A 329 13.72 -3.10 5.17
CA GLU A 329 14.67 -2.21 5.85
C GLU A 329 15.79 -1.73 4.91
N THR A 330 16.45 -2.63 4.20
CA THR A 330 17.57 -2.28 3.29
C THR A 330 17.18 -1.42 2.08
N GLN A 331 15.90 -1.40 1.71
CA GLN A 331 15.36 -0.65 0.57
C GLN A 331 14.76 0.70 0.98
N LEU A 332 14.49 0.88 2.27
CA LEU A 332 13.87 2.08 2.80
C LEU A 332 14.93 3.14 3.15
N PRO A 333 14.71 4.41 2.78
CA PRO A 333 15.58 5.49 3.22
C PRO A 333 15.47 5.64 4.74
N HIS A 334 16.60 5.92 5.42
CA HIS A 334 16.70 6.09 6.88
C HIS A 334 16.59 4.80 7.72
N SER A 335 16.80 3.64 7.10
CA SER A 335 16.74 2.33 7.74
C SER A 335 17.73 2.03 8.86
N GLY A 336 18.79 2.84 9.03
CA GLY A 336 19.88 2.59 9.99
C GLY A 336 19.50 2.48 11.48
N LYS A 337 18.22 2.63 11.85
CA LYS A 337 17.69 2.36 13.21
C LYS A 337 16.40 1.55 13.22
N MET A 338 15.90 1.05 12.08
CA MET A 338 14.67 0.26 12.01
C MET A 338 14.83 -1.20 12.47
N GLY A 339 16.06 -1.69 12.70
CA GLY A 339 16.33 -3.02 13.26
C GLY A 339 15.64 -3.34 14.60
N TYR A 340 15.15 -2.33 15.35
CA TYR A 340 14.35 -2.53 16.56
C TYR A 340 12.88 -2.88 16.28
N VAL A 341 12.30 -2.33 15.20
CA VAL A 341 10.94 -2.65 14.74
C VAL A 341 10.79 -4.16 14.54
N VAL A 342 11.83 -4.80 14.02
CA VAL A 342 11.94 -6.27 13.89
C VAL A 342 11.78 -6.99 15.24
N SER A 343 12.39 -6.46 16.31
CA SER A 343 12.35 -7.07 17.65
C SER A 343 10.98 -6.93 18.31
N GLN A 344 10.30 -5.79 18.16
CA GLN A 344 8.93 -5.60 18.65
C GLN A 344 7.91 -6.41 17.85
N VAL A 345 8.04 -6.49 16.53
CA VAL A 345 7.23 -7.38 15.69
C VAL A 345 7.42 -8.80 16.15
N LYS A 346 8.65 -9.23 16.36
CA LYS A 346 8.94 -10.59 16.82
C LYS A 346 8.31 -10.85 18.18
N GLU A 347 8.44 -9.95 19.15
CA GLU A 347 7.85 -10.11 20.48
C GLU A 347 6.32 -10.12 20.43
N MET A 348 5.71 -9.17 19.71
CA MET A 348 4.26 -9.06 19.57
C MET A 348 3.68 -10.22 18.78
N THR A 349 4.28 -10.57 17.64
CA THR A 349 3.91 -11.75 16.85
C THR A 349 4.04 -13.01 17.71
N SER A 350 5.11 -13.15 18.49
CA SER A 350 5.25 -14.25 19.45
C SER A 350 4.11 -14.26 20.46
N LYS A 351 3.72 -13.11 21.04
CA LYS A 351 2.58 -13.02 21.97
C LYS A 351 1.25 -13.41 21.31
N ILE A 352 0.99 -12.94 20.08
CA ILE A 352 -0.23 -13.26 19.34
C ILE A 352 -0.27 -14.76 19.00
N LEU A 353 0.84 -15.32 18.53
CA LEU A 353 0.95 -16.75 18.19
C LEU A 353 0.86 -17.63 19.43
N LEU A 354 1.49 -17.23 20.55
CA LEU A 354 1.37 -17.95 21.83
C LEU A 354 -0.08 -17.97 22.33
N LYS A 355 -0.80 -16.84 22.25
CA LYS A 355 -2.21 -16.76 22.63
C LYS A 355 -3.12 -17.65 21.76
N ASN A 356 -2.71 -17.96 20.54
CA ASN A 356 -3.49 -18.75 19.58
C ASN A 356 -2.91 -20.16 19.33
N LYS A 357 -1.90 -20.57 20.10
CA LYS A 357 -1.12 -21.80 19.87
C LYS A 357 -1.98 -23.05 19.82
N ASP A 358 -2.94 -23.19 20.73
CA ASP A 358 -3.80 -24.39 20.80
C ASP A 358 -4.74 -24.48 19.60
N ARG A 359 -5.24 -23.33 19.14
CA ARG A 359 -6.10 -23.25 17.95
C ARG A 359 -5.32 -23.59 16.69
N VAL A 360 -4.11 -23.03 16.52
CA VAL A 360 -3.22 -23.37 15.39
C VAL A 360 -2.88 -24.87 15.39
N ASN A 361 -2.56 -25.46 16.55
CA ASN A 361 -2.25 -26.88 16.64
C ASN A 361 -3.44 -27.78 16.29
N THR A 362 -4.66 -27.36 16.63
CA THR A 362 -5.87 -28.10 16.32
C THR A 362 -6.08 -28.12 14.80
N GLU A 363 -6.03 -26.96 14.16
CA GLU A 363 -6.17 -26.81 12.70
C GLU A 363 -5.08 -27.58 11.93
N ILE A 364 -3.82 -27.58 12.42
CA ILE A 364 -2.73 -28.35 11.79
C ILE A 364 -3.01 -29.86 11.87
N ARG A 365 -3.51 -30.37 13.00
CA ARG A 365 -3.83 -31.79 13.16
C ARG A 365 -5.02 -32.22 12.30
N GLU A 366 -5.98 -31.31 12.09
CA GLU A 366 -7.13 -31.54 11.22
C GLU A 366 -6.72 -31.54 9.74
N SER A 367 -5.69 -30.77 9.37
CA SER A 367 -5.06 -30.83 8.05
C SER A 367 -4.12 -32.04 7.92
N ARG A 368 -4.68 -33.20 7.55
CA ARG A 368 -3.93 -34.47 7.42
C ARG A 368 -2.70 -34.37 6.52
N GLU A 369 -2.78 -33.63 5.41
CA GLU A 369 -1.65 -33.45 4.48
C GLU A 369 -0.54 -32.61 5.11
N LEU A 370 -0.87 -31.45 5.68
CA LEU A 370 0.09 -30.59 6.35
C LEU A 370 0.75 -31.32 7.53
N TYR A 371 -0.05 -31.99 8.35
CA TYR A 371 0.45 -32.80 9.46
C TYR A 371 1.40 -33.89 8.97
N GLY A 372 1.03 -34.60 7.89
CA GLY A 372 1.87 -35.63 7.27
C GLY A 372 3.20 -35.07 6.76
N LEU A 373 3.19 -33.94 6.06
CA LEU A 373 4.40 -33.28 5.55
C LEU A 373 5.30 -32.77 6.69
N LEU A 374 4.70 -32.21 7.76
CA LEU A 374 5.42 -31.82 8.97
C LEU A 374 6.05 -33.04 9.68
N MET A 375 5.38 -34.20 9.69
CA MET A 375 5.94 -35.44 10.23
C MET A 375 7.03 -36.05 9.33
N LYS A 376 6.88 -35.98 8.00
CA LYS A 376 7.89 -36.42 7.04
C LYS A 376 9.18 -35.61 7.17
N SER A 377 9.05 -34.30 7.29
CA SER A 377 10.18 -33.38 7.47
C SER A 377 11.01 -33.61 8.74
N ARG A 378 10.54 -34.45 9.67
CA ARG A 378 11.30 -34.86 10.86
C ARG A 378 12.50 -35.75 10.52
N ASN A 379 12.34 -36.59 9.51
CA ASN A 379 13.26 -37.67 9.21
C ASN A 379 13.80 -37.58 7.76
N GLU A 380 13.14 -36.82 6.89
CA GLU A 380 13.43 -36.76 5.46
C GLU A 380 13.40 -35.31 4.96
N LYS A 381 14.19 -35.01 3.91
CA LYS A 381 14.09 -33.71 3.23
C LYS A 381 12.82 -33.66 2.39
N LEU A 382 12.10 -32.55 2.49
CA LEU A 382 10.99 -32.24 1.59
C LEU A 382 11.53 -31.80 0.22
N SER A 383 10.87 -32.25 -0.83
CA SER A 383 11.00 -31.69 -2.20
C SER A 383 10.54 -30.24 -2.25
N ASP A 384 10.87 -29.53 -3.33
CA ASP A 384 10.46 -28.14 -3.48
C ASP A 384 8.94 -28.01 -3.66
N GLU A 385 8.27 -28.97 -4.31
CA GLU A 385 6.80 -29.02 -4.35
C GLU A 385 6.20 -29.22 -2.95
N GLU A 386 6.76 -30.11 -2.13
CA GLU A 386 6.29 -30.35 -0.76
C GLU A 386 6.48 -29.13 0.15
N LYS A 387 7.60 -28.40 0.02
CA LYS A 387 7.81 -27.14 0.74
C LYS A 387 6.78 -26.09 0.34
N HIS A 388 6.43 -26.02 -0.95
CA HIS A 388 5.40 -25.12 -1.44
C HIS A 388 4.04 -25.45 -0.82
N LYS A 389 3.66 -26.73 -0.80
CA LYS A 389 2.42 -27.21 -0.16
C LYS A 389 2.37 -26.92 1.34
N VAL A 390 3.46 -27.17 2.07
CA VAL A 390 3.54 -26.83 3.51
C VAL A 390 3.32 -25.34 3.72
N LYS A 391 3.92 -24.49 2.88
CA LYS A 391 3.75 -23.04 2.95
C LYS A 391 2.30 -22.64 2.70
N GLU A 392 1.68 -23.12 1.63
CA GLU A 392 0.28 -22.80 1.31
C GLU A 392 -0.68 -23.22 2.43
N GLN A 393 -0.61 -24.48 2.87
CA GLN A 393 -1.53 -25.00 3.87
C GLN A 393 -1.35 -24.37 5.26
N LEU A 394 -0.11 -24.02 5.62
CA LEU A 394 0.13 -23.30 6.87
C LEU A 394 -0.37 -21.86 6.80
N LEU A 395 -0.27 -21.19 5.64
CA LEU A 395 -0.89 -19.88 5.44
C LEU A 395 -2.41 -19.97 5.55
N ASP A 396 -3.04 -21.02 5.02
CA ASP A 396 -4.49 -21.17 5.09
C ASP A 396 -5.00 -21.40 6.51
N ILE A 397 -4.25 -22.14 7.34
CA ILE A 397 -4.54 -22.26 8.78
C ILE A 397 -4.42 -20.93 9.51
N LEU A 398 -3.39 -20.15 9.20
CA LEU A 398 -3.23 -18.85 9.85
C LEU A 398 -4.31 -17.85 9.40
N LYS A 399 -4.80 -17.95 8.14
CA LYS A 399 -5.98 -17.22 7.66
C LYS A 399 -7.30 -17.70 8.29
N SER A 400 -7.38 -18.95 8.76
CA SER A 400 -8.61 -19.46 9.40
C SER A 400 -8.81 -18.93 10.82
N ILE A 401 -7.77 -18.32 11.43
CA ILE A 401 -7.80 -17.79 12.78
C ILE A 401 -7.86 -16.25 12.74
N PRO A 402 -8.99 -15.61 13.10
CA PRO A 402 -9.21 -14.17 12.90
C PRO A 402 -8.13 -13.24 13.50
N THR A 403 -7.55 -13.61 14.64
CA THR A 403 -6.46 -12.86 15.30
C THR A 403 -5.11 -13.02 14.60
N LEU A 404 -4.92 -14.09 13.81
CA LEU A 404 -3.71 -14.37 13.04
C LEU A 404 -3.86 -13.96 11.58
N VAL A 405 -5.07 -13.70 11.10
CA VAL A 405 -5.33 -13.11 9.78
C VAL A 405 -4.50 -11.84 9.57
N ALA A 406 -4.34 -11.02 10.61
CA ALA A 406 -3.50 -9.81 10.56
C ALA A 406 -1.99 -10.09 10.38
N LEU A 407 -1.53 -11.29 10.74
CA LEU A 407 -0.15 -11.75 10.48
C LEU A 407 0.00 -12.27 9.05
N VAL A 408 -1.10 -12.60 8.37
CA VAL A 408 -1.09 -13.37 7.12
C VAL A 408 -1.75 -12.64 5.95
N LEU A 409 -2.44 -11.53 6.20
CA LEU A 409 -2.98 -10.61 5.18
C LEU A 409 -2.26 -9.26 5.22
N PRO A 410 -1.91 -8.70 4.06
CA PRO A 410 -1.04 -9.36 3.08
C PRO A 410 0.16 -8.46 2.75
N GLY A 411 1.22 -9.07 2.22
CA GLY A 411 2.31 -8.34 1.55
C GLY A 411 3.71 -8.73 1.97
N ALA A 412 3.83 -9.20 3.19
CA ALA A 412 4.87 -10.15 3.51
C ALA A 412 4.51 -11.47 2.83
N PHE A 413 5.25 -11.84 1.79
CA PHE A 413 5.68 -13.22 1.78
C PHE A 413 6.43 -13.43 3.10
N ILE A 414 5.72 -13.84 4.16
CA ILE A 414 6.41 -14.42 5.29
C ILE A 414 7.10 -15.63 4.66
N THR A 415 8.39 -15.49 4.44
CA THR A 415 9.20 -16.59 3.93
C THR A 415 8.99 -17.75 4.90
N LEU A 416 8.90 -18.97 4.40
CA LEU A 416 8.73 -20.14 5.28
C LEU A 416 9.71 -20.08 6.48
N PRO A 417 10.99 -19.68 6.32
CA PRO A 417 11.89 -19.46 7.44
C PRO A 417 11.43 -18.40 8.45
N LEU A 418 10.89 -17.27 8.01
CA LEU A 418 10.36 -16.24 8.91
C LEU A 418 9.10 -16.74 9.63
N LEU A 419 8.20 -17.44 8.94
CA LEU A 419 6.96 -17.98 9.51
C LEU A 419 7.28 -19.04 10.57
N LEU A 420 8.23 -19.93 10.27
CA LEU A 420 8.76 -20.94 11.19
C LEU A 420 9.51 -20.31 12.36
N LYS A 421 10.19 -19.17 12.18
CA LYS A 421 10.85 -18.42 13.26
C LYS A 421 9.88 -17.68 14.17
N LEU A 422 8.71 -17.30 13.66
CA LEU A 422 7.68 -16.56 14.39
C LEU A 422 6.78 -17.51 15.20
N LEU A 423 6.51 -18.70 14.67
CA LEU A 423 5.74 -19.74 15.35
C LEU A 423 6.56 -20.41 16.48
N PRO A 424 5.96 -20.74 17.64
CA PRO A 424 6.65 -21.37 18.77
C PRO A 424 7.48 -22.59 18.33
N LYS A 425 8.76 -22.64 18.72
CA LYS A 425 9.67 -23.73 18.32
C LYS A 425 9.22 -25.11 18.76
N GLU A 426 8.35 -25.20 19.78
CA GLU A 426 7.74 -26.47 20.19
C GLU A 426 6.70 -27.01 19.19
N MET A 427 6.23 -26.17 18.26
CA MET A 427 5.27 -26.55 17.21
C MET A 427 5.94 -27.19 16.00
N PHE A 428 7.28 -27.11 15.89
CA PHE A 428 8.03 -27.70 14.78
C PHE A 428 9.05 -28.75 15.23
N PRO A 429 9.31 -29.74 14.37
CA PRO A 429 10.41 -30.67 14.55
C PRO A 429 11.79 -30.00 14.57
N SER A 430 12.75 -30.67 15.20
CA SER A 430 14.15 -30.22 15.32
C SER A 430 14.88 -29.98 13.99
N ALA A 431 14.40 -30.54 12.88
CA ALA A 431 15.01 -30.41 11.55
C ALA A 431 14.89 -29.00 10.93
N PHE A 432 14.06 -28.11 11.50
CA PHE A 432 13.92 -26.72 11.08
C PHE A 432 14.67 -25.74 12.01
N ARG A 433 15.59 -26.23 12.84
CA ARG A 433 16.29 -25.42 13.85
C ARG A 433 17.54 -24.69 13.34
N ASP A 434 17.91 -24.87 12.07
CA ASP A 434 19.09 -24.25 11.43
C ASP A 434 18.70 -23.19 10.39
#